data_AF-T0YF57-F1
#
_entry.id   AF-T0YF57-F1
#
_cell.length_a   1.000
_cell.length_b   1.000
_cell.length_c   1.000
_cell.angle_alpha   90.00
_cell.angle_beta   90.00
_cell.angle_gamma   90.00
#
_symmetry.space_group_name_H-M   'P 1'
#
loop_
_entity.id
_entity.type
_entity.pdbx_description
1 polymer ?
#
loop_
_entity_poly.entity_id
_entity_poly.type
_entity_poly.pdbx_seq_one_letter_code
_entity_poly.pdbx_strand_id
1 'polypeptide(L)'
;VHGEIDADRIDYIVRDNHHCGFPSGVDVHLLPSLFWRDPHGGLVLNRDRAYFAEQLLLARHHLQVRIHDEPRNRVADLLLARALRAYFLHANPEARERFVATVREGGDGELLALLRQSVPEEVRHLDHHLQGTPPWIPLAELPFDGLSPAARYAVSLLLTPEHRELLVPLTGALSRALGQEVLVDLWGALPPGSD
;
A
#
# COMPACT_ATOMS: atom_id res chain seq x y z
N VAL A 1 22.39 -4.51 0.35
CA VAL A 1 22.35 -3.98 1.72
C VAL A 1 21.23 -2.94 1.73
N HIS A 2 20.11 -3.24 2.36
CA HIS A 2 18.99 -2.31 2.54
C HIS A 2 18.98 -1.92 4.01
N GLY A 3 19.09 -0.64 4.29
CA GLY A 3 19.10 -0.09 5.65
C GLY A 3 18.05 1.00 5.76
N GLU A 4 17.83 1.54 6.95
CA GLU A 4 16.86 2.62 7.13
C GLU A 4 17.20 3.89 6.35
N ILE A 5 18.48 4.06 5.99
CA ILE A 5 18.99 5.10 5.12
C ILE A 5 19.74 4.42 3.96
N ASP A 6 19.09 4.31 2.81
CA ASP A 6 19.67 3.81 1.58
C ASP A 6 19.29 4.71 0.38
N ALA A 7 19.94 4.49 -0.76
CA ALA A 7 19.77 5.34 -1.93
C ALA A 7 18.34 5.28 -2.51
N ASP A 8 17.68 4.12 -2.43
CA ASP A 8 16.33 3.90 -2.93
C ASP A 8 15.31 4.70 -2.09
N ARG A 9 15.44 4.61 -0.76
CA ARG A 9 14.61 5.38 0.17
C ARG A 9 14.80 6.88 0.02
N ILE A 10 16.04 7.34 -0.11
CA ILE A 10 16.32 8.77 -0.31
C ILE A 10 15.66 9.27 -1.60
N ASP A 11 15.78 8.51 -2.69
CA ASP A 11 15.22 8.89 -3.99
C ASP A 11 13.69 9.00 -3.95
N TYR A 12 12.98 7.94 -3.54
CA TYR A 12 11.51 7.99 -3.54
C TYR A 12 10.98 9.00 -2.51
N ILE A 13 11.60 9.11 -1.32
CA ILE A 13 11.12 10.06 -0.29
C ILE A 13 11.20 11.49 -0.84
N VAL A 14 12.31 11.86 -1.47
CA VAL A 14 12.49 13.21 -2.02
C VAL A 14 11.57 13.44 -3.22
N ARG A 15 11.50 12.47 -4.15
CA ARG A 15 10.67 12.54 -5.36
C ARG A 15 9.19 12.66 -5.02
N ASP A 16 8.68 11.81 -4.13
CA ASP A 16 7.26 11.72 -3.84
C ASP A 16 6.80 12.90 -2.99
N ASN A 17 7.62 13.39 -2.05
CA ASN A 17 7.33 14.63 -1.34
C ASN A 17 7.23 15.80 -2.33
N HIS A 18 8.13 15.90 -3.32
CA HIS A 18 8.07 16.93 -4.36
C HIS A 18 6.78 16.85 -5.17
N HIS A 19 6.40 15.67 -5.68
CA HIS A 19 5.20 15.50 -6.49
C HIS A 19 3.89 15.63 -5.70
N CYS A 20 3.90 15.29 -4.40
CA CYS A 20 2.75 15.47 -3.52
C CYS A 20 2.65 16.89 -2.94
N GLY A 21 3.65 17.76 -3.18
CA GLY A 21 3.69 19.12 -2.64
C GLY A 21 3.97 19.20 -1.14
N PHE A 22 4.59 18.17 -0.57
CA PHE A 22 5.02 18.19 0.83
C PHE A 22 6.44 18.77 0.96
N PRO A 23 6.73 19.48 2.06
CA PRO A 23 8.09 19.91 2.34
C PRO A 23 8.93 18.69 2.76
N SER A 24 9.80 18.19 1.87
CA SER A 24 10.73 17.12 2.25
C SER A 24 11.73 17.61 3.31
N GLY A 25 12.25 18.82 3.16
CA GLY A 25 13.29 19.36 4.05
C GLY A 25 14.63 18.60 4.00
N VAL A 26 14.74 17.56 3.17
CA VAL A 26 15.93 16.72 3.01
C VAL A 26 16.96 17.47 2.17
N ASP A 27 18.12 17.78 2.76
CA ASP A 27 19.23 18.39 2.04
C ASP A 27 20.08 17.34 1.33
N VAL A 28 19.74 17.08 0.06
CA VAL A 28 20.44 16.12 -0.81
C VAL A 28 21.88 16.54 -1.13
N HIS A 29 22.28 17.79 -0.90
CA HIS A 29 23.67 18.22 -1.12
C HIS A 29 24.65 17.61 -0.11
N LEU A 30 24.13 17.03 0.98
CA LEU A 30 24.94 16.39 2.02
C LEU A 30 25.37 14.97 1.68
N LEU A 31 24.76 14.34 0.67
CA LEU A 31 25.01 12.94 0.28
C LEU A 31 26.50 12.59 0.16
N PRO A 32 27.37 13.42 -0.46
CA PRO A 32 28.81 13.10 -0.56
C PRO A 32 29.54 13.01 0.78
N SER A 33 28.99 13.60 1.84
CA SER A 33 29.58 13.67 3.19
C SER A 33 28.77 12.93 4.26
N LEU A 34 27.71 12.22 3.84
CA LEU A 34 26.72 11.62 4.73
C LEU A 34 27.29 10.43 5.50
N PHE A 35 28.17 9.65 4.88
CA PHE A 35 28.75 8.45 5.46
C PHE A 35 30.27 8.49 5.46
N TRP A 36 30.87 7.83 6.45
CA TRP A 36 32.26 7.43 6.44
C TRP A 36 32.37 5.90 6.46
N ARG A 37 33.48 5.36 5.98
CA ARG A 37 33.73 3.91 6.01
C ARG A 37 34.36 3.52 7.33
N ASP A 38 33.76 2.57 8.02
CA ASP A 38 34.37 1.97 9.20
C ASP A 38 35.52 1.00 8.82
N PRO A 39 36.38 0.60 9.78
CA PRO A 39 37.47 -0.33 9.54
C PRO A 39 37.04 -1.73 9.06
N HIS A 40 35.77 -2.09 9.23
CA HIS A 40 35.17 -3.36 8.80
C HIS A 40 34.49 -3.27 7.43
N GLY A 41 34.52 -2.10 6.79
CA GLY A 41 33.92 -1.84 5.48
C GLY A 41 32.44 -1.44 5.52
N GLY A 42 31.87 -1.20 6.71
CA GLY A 42 30.54 -0.65 6.91
C GLY A 42 30.47 0.84 6.56
N LEU A 43 29.27 1.31 6.22
CA LEU A 43 28.97 2.74 6.10
C LEU A 43 28.35 3.22 7.40
N VAL A 44 28.97 4.22 8.01
CA VAL A 44 28.50 4.81 9.27
C VAL A 44 28.10 6.25 9.03
N LEU A 45 26.91 6.61 9.51
CA LEU A 45 26.38 7.96 9.41
C LEU A 45 27.33 8.95 10.09
N ASN A 46 27.67 10.02 9.40
CA ASN A 46 28.45 11.10 9.96
C ASN A 46 27.63 11.82 11.05
N ARG A 47 28.16 11.90 12.27
CA ARG A 47 27.49 12.54 13.41
C ARG A 47 27.13 14.00 13.12
N ASP A 48 27.99 14.72 12.41
CA ASP A 48 27.77 16.13 12.03
C ASP A 48 26.71 16.30 10.93
N ARG A 49 26.20 15.18 10.41
CA ARG A 49 25.13 15.06 9.41
C ARG A 49 23.95 14.23 9.93
N ALA A 50 23.88 13.97 11.23
CA ALA A 50 22.80 13.17 11.83
C ALA A 50 21.41 13.76 11.55
N TYR A 51 21.30 15.09 11.40
CA TYR A 51 20.06 15.76 11.04
C TYR A 51 19.51 15.34 9.66
N PHE A 52 20.34 14.84 8.74
CA PHE A 52 19.85 14.28 7.48
C PHE A 52 18.93 13.08 7.73
N ALA A 53 19.29 12.23 8.70
CA ALA A 53 18.45 11.09 9.08
C ALA A 53 17.11 11.57 9.67
N GLU A 54 17.13 12.61 10.50
CA GLU A 54 15.92 13.22 11.05
C GLU A 54 15.02 13.80 9.95
N GLN A 55 15.58 14.58 9.03
CA GLN A 55 14.86 15.13 7.87
C GLN A 55 14.24 14.01 7.03
N LEU A 56 15.00 12.95 6.75
CA LEU A 56 14.52 11.82 5.98
C LEU A 56 13.36 11.09 6.69
N LEU A 57 13.45 10.90 8.01
CA LEU A 57 12.40 10.28 8.81
C LEU A 57 11.12 11.13 8.83
N LEU A 58 11.24 12.45 8.99
CA LEU A 58 10.10 13.38 8.94
C LEU A 58 9.44 13.39 7.56
N ALA A 59 10.24 13.47 6.49
CA ALA A 59 9.75 13.41 5.12
C ALA A 59 9.05 12.08 4.79
N ARG A 60 9.59 10.96 5.28
CA ARG A 60 8.95 9.64 5.18
C ARG A 60 7.65 9.60 5.96
N HIS A 61 7.61 10.13 7.17
CA HIS A 61 6.40 10.17 7.99
C HIS A 61 5.27 10.95 7.30
N HIS A 62 5.59 12.04 6.61
CA HIS A 62 4.60 12.78 5.82
C HIS A 62 4.00 11.92 4.71
N LEU A 63 4.82 11.20 3.94
CA LEU A 63 4.32 10.28 2.90
C LEU A 63 3.47 9.17 3.51
N GLN A 64 3.94 8.56 4.60
CA GLN A 64 3.22 7.49 5.28
C GLN A 64 1.83 7.96 5.69
N VAL A 65 1.72 9.02 6.50
CA VAL A 65 0.44 9.44 7.06
C VAL A 65 -0.49 10.08 6.03
N ARG A 66 0.05 10.79 5.03
CA ARG A 66 -0.78 11.58 4.09
C ARG A 66 -1.12 10.87 2.79
N ILE A 67 -0.34 9.86 2.41
CA ILE A 67 -0.48 9.17 1.12
C ILE A 67 -0.76 7.70 1.34
N HIS A 68 0.17 6.97 1.97
CA HIS A 68 0.05 5.52 2.12
C HIS A 68 -1.10 5.14 3.07
N ASP A 69 -1.25 5.88 4.16
CA ASP A 69 -2.27 5.63 5.19
C ASP A 69 -3.57 6.41 4.94
N GLU A 70 -3.68 7.16 3.85
CA GLU A 70 -4.92 7.87 3.52
C GLU A 70 -5.99 6.83 3.12
N PRO A 71 -7.13 6.76 3.84
CA PRO A 71 -8.15 5.73 3.58
C PRO A 71 -8.65 5.72 2.14
N ARG A 72 -8.71 6.88 1.48
CA ARG A 72 -9.10 6.95 0.06
C ARG A 72 -8.10 6.25 -0.85
N ASN A 73 -6.80 6.36 -0.60
CA ASN A 73 -5.80 5.66 -1.43
C ASN A 73 -5.86 4.15 -1.18
N ARG A 74 -5.98 3.73 0.08
CA ARG A 74 -6.15 2.30 0.43
C ARG A 74 -7.39 1.67 -0.20
N VAL A 75 -8.51 2.41 -0.27
CA VAL A 75 -9.72 1.93 -0.97
C VAL A 75 -9.43 1.72 -2.47
N ALA A 76 -8.66 2.60 -3.12
CA ALA A 76 -8.28 2.40 -4.51
C ALA A 76 -7.50 1.09 -4.71
N ASP A 77 -6.54 0.79 -3.81
CA ASP A 77 -5.79 -0.46 -3.83
C ASP A 77 -6.70 -1.69 -3.64
N LEU A 78 -7.66 -1.61 -2.71
CA LEU A 78 -8.64 -2.68 -2.50
C LEU A 78 -9.54 -2.90 -3.72
N LEU A 79 -9.95 -1.83 -4.40
CA LEU A 79 -10.77 -1.92 -5.61
C LEU A 79 -9.98 -2.52 -6.78
N LEU A 80 -8.71 -2.12 -6.95
CA LEU A 80 -7.82 -2.73 -7.93
C LEU A 80 -7.57 -4.21 -7.61
N ALA A 81 -7.27 -4.55 -6.36
CA ALA A 81 -7.08 -5.92 -5.92
C ALA A 81 -8.35 -6.77 -6.15
N ARG A 82 -9.53 -6.20 -5.94
CA ARG A 82 -10.80 -6.86 -6.26
C ARG A 82 -10.97 -7.11 -7.76
N ALA A 83 -10.66 -6.12 -8.61
CA ALA A 83 -10.72 -6.28 -10.06
C ALA A 83 -9.74 -7.36 -10.55
N LEU A 84 -8.50 -7.34 -10.05
CA LEU A 84 -7.49 -8.37 -10.33
C LEU A 84 -7.97 -9.75 -9.89
N ARG A 85 -8.54 -9.87 -8.69
CA ARG A 85 -9.09 -11.13 -8.20
C ARG A 85 -10.23 -11.64 -9.08
N ALA A 86 -11.18 -10.78 -9.44
CA ALA A 86 -12.28 -11.14 -10.34
C ALA A 86 -11.77 -11.62 -11.70
N TYR A 87 -10.74 -10.96 -12.24
CA TYR A 87 -10.07 -11.39 -13.47
C TYR A 87 -9.51 -12.81 -13.34
N PHE A 88 -8.74 -13.08 -12.28
CA PHE A 88 -8.08 -14.36 -12.11
C PHE A 88 -9.02 -15.52 -11.74
N LEU A 89 -10.19 -15.25 -11.17
CA LEU A 89 -11.21 -16.28 -10.90
C LEU A 89 -11.74 -16.93 -12.18
N HIS A 90 -11.77 -16.18 -13.28
CA HIS A 90 -12.28 -16.64 -14.58
C HIS A 90 -11.19 -16.78 -15.66
N ALA A 91 -9.94 -16.46 -15.33
CA ALA A 91 -8.83 -16.50 -16.29
C ALA A 91 -8.44 -17.94 -16.66
N ASN A 92 -8.55 -18.26 -17.95
CA ASN A 92 -7.94 -19.44 -18.56
C ASN A 92 -6.40 -19.23 -18.74
N PRO A 93 -5.64 -20.28 -19.12
CA PRO A 93 -4.19 -20.16 -19.31
C PRO A 93 -3.79 -19.02 -20.26
N GLU A 94 -4.50 -18.85 -21.38
CA GLU A 94 -4.21 -17.79 -22.36
C GLU A 94 -4.46 -16.40 -21.77
N ALA A 95 -5.51 -16.22 -20.97
CA ALA A 95 -5.76 -14.96 -20.26
C ALA A 95 -4.67 -14.67 -19.23
N ARG A 96 -4.13 -15.68 -18.55
CA ARG A 96 -3.01 -15.50 -17.62
C ARG A 96 -1.74 -15.07 -18.37
N GLU A 97 -1.44 -15.68 -19.51
CA GLU A 97 -0.31 -15.29 -20.35
C GLU A 97 -0.46 -13.85 -20.87
N ARG A 98 -1.65 -13.47 -21.34
CA ARG A 98 -1.93 -12.08 -21.73
C ARG A 98 -1.73 -11.09 -20.58
N PHE A 99 -2.17 -11.44 -19.38
CA PHE A 99 -1.96 -10.60 -18.20
C PHE A 99 -0.47 -10.40 -17.91
N VAL A 100 0.31 -11.50 -17.90
CA VAL A 100 1.76 -11.44 -17.67
C VAL A 100 2.45 -10.60 -18.75
N ALA A 101 2.08 -10.77 -20.02
CA ALA A 101 2.60 -9.95 -21.10
C ALA A 101 2.26 -8.46 -20.90
N THR A 102 1.02 -8.16 -20.51
CA THR A 102 0.56 -6.79 -20.25
C THR A 102 1.34 -6.13 -19.12
N VAL A 103 1.55 -6.82 -18.00
CA VAL A 103 2.30 -6.28 -16.85
C VAL A 103 3.79 -6.13 -17.17
N ARG A 104 4.35 -7.02 -18.00
CA ARG A 104 5.78 -6.99 -18.33
C ARG A 104 6.13 -5.98 -19.42
N GLU A 105 5.26 -5.81 -20.41
CA GLU A 105 5.55 -5.07 -21.64
C GLU A 105 4.71 -3.80 -21.80
N GLY A 106 3.56 -3.72 -21.11
CA GLY A 106 2.69 -2.55 -21.08
C GLY A 106 2.90 -1.69 -19.83
N GLY A 107 1.94 -0.79 -19.57
CA GLY A 107 1.85 -0.02 -18.33
C GLY A 107 0.44 -0.04 -17.75
N ASP A 108 0.17 0.91 -16.83
CA ASP A 108 -1.10 1.00 -16.13
C ASP A 108 -2.29 1.19 -17.07
N GLY A 109 -2.10 1.90 -18.19
CA GLY A 109 -3.14 2.13 -19.19
C GLY A 109 -3.60 0.84 -19.85
N GLU A 110 -2.65 0.00 -20.30
CA GLU A 110 -2.91 -1.30 -20.90
C GLU A 110 -3.49 -2.29 -19.88
N LEU A 111 -3.00 -2.28 -18.64
CA LEU A 111 -3.56 -3.08 -17.56
C LEU A 111 -5.03 -2.72 -17.29
N LEU A 112 -5.32 -1.42 -17.15
CA LEU A 112 -6.70 -0.96 -16.96
C LEU A 112 -7.58 -1.29 -18.17
N ALA A 113 -7.06 -1.18 -19.39
CA ALA A 113 -7.80 -1.56 -20.59
C ALA A 113 -8.14 -3.07 -20.61
N LEU A 114 -7.18 -3.93 -20.24
CA LEU A 114 -7.39 -5.37 -20.11
C LEU A 114 -8.46 -5.70 -19.06
N LEU A 115 -8.37 -5.06 -17.89
CA LEU A 115 -9.34 -5.25 -16.81
C LEU A 115 -10.73 -4.74 -17.22
N ARG A 116 -10.85 -3.58 -17.89
CA ARG A 116 -12.14 -3.06 -18.37
C ARG A 116 -12.85 -4.03 -19.34
N GLN A 117 -12.09 -4.74 -20.17
CA GLN A 117 -12.67 -5.71 -21.10
C GLN A 117 -13.15 -7.00 -20.40
N SER A 118 -12.53 -7.36 -19.28
CA SER A 118 -12.71 -8.66 -18.65
C SER A 118 -13.62 -8.60 -17.41
N VAL A 119 -13.51 -7.53 -16.63
CA VAL A 119 -14.19 -7.28 -15.35
C VAL A 119 -14.74 -5.84 -15.31
N PRO A 120 -15.63 -5.47 -16.25
CA PRO A 120 -16.06 -4.08 -16.45
C PRO A 120 -16.78 -3.48 -15.24
N GLU A 121 -17.44 -4.30 -14.42
CA GLU A 121 -18.17 -3.83 -13.24
C GLU A 121 -17.19 -3.42 -12.13
N GLU A 122 -16.18 -4.25 -11.86
CA GLU A 122 -15.13 -3.98 -10.87
C GLU A 122 -14.30 -2.75 -11.26
N VAL A 123 -13.97 -2.60 -12.55
CA VAL A 123 -13.24 -1.39 -12.99
C VAL A 123 -14.12 -0.15 -12.93
N ARG A 124 -15.44 -0.25 -13.17
CA ARG A 124 -16.35 0.90 -13.01
C ARG A 124 -16.34 1.43 -11.58
N HIS A 125 -16.27 0.54 -10.59
CA HIS A 125 -16.16 0.95 -9.20
C HIS A 125 -14.84 1.70 -8.92
N LEU A 126 -13.72 1.21 -9.45
CA LEU A 126 -12.44 1.90 -9.36
C LEU A 126 -12.48 3.27 -10.05
N ASP A 127 -13.01 3.34 -11.27
CA ASP A 127 -13.15 4.59 -12.04
C ASP A 127 -14.01 5.62 -11.26
N HIS A 128 -15.14 5.20 -10.68
CA HIS A 128 -15.98 6.05 -9.84
C HIS A 128 -15.25 6.59 -8.61
N HIS A 129 -14.46 5.75 -7.94
CA HIS A 129 -13.65 6.16 -6.80
C HIS A 129 -12.58 7.19 -7.18
N LEU A 130 -11.84 6.94 -8.26
CA LEU A 130 -10.80 7.84 -8.76
C LEU A 130 -11.37 9.19 -9.24
N GLN A 131 -12.61 9.22 -9.74
CA GLN A 131 -13.33 10.43 -10.14
C GLN A 131 -13.93 11.22 -8.96
N GLY A 132 -13.73 10.75 -7.71
CA GLY A 132 -14.26 11.42 -6.52
C GLY A 132 -15.72 11.10 -6.20
N THR A 133 -16.27 10.04 -6.81
CA THR A 133 -17.62 9.52 -6.55
C THR A 133 -17.52 8.10 -5.96
N PRO A 134 -16.97 7.94 -4.74
CA PRO A 134 -16.64 6.63 -4.22
C PRO A 134 -17.89 5.74 -4.07
N PRO A 135 -17.86 4.50 -4.59
CA PRO A 135 -18.99 3.58 -4.49
C PRO A 135 -19.21 3.06 -3.06
N TRP A 136 -18.18 3.13 -2.22
CA TRP A 136 -18.27 2.81 -0.78
C TRP A 136 -17.94 4.04 0.06
N ILE A 137 -18.64 4.15 1.18
CA ILE A 137 -18.37 5.12 2.23
C ILE A 137 -17.87 4.41 3.48
N PRO A 138 -17.06 5.06 4.33
CA PRO A 138 -16.66 4.48 5.62
C PRO A 138 -17.88 4.11 6.47
N LEU A 139 -17.97 2.84 6.88
CA LEU A 139 -19.04 2.33 7.74
C LEU A 139 -18.63 2.29 9.21
N ALA A 140 -17.45 1.72 9.49
CA ALA A 140 -16.87 1.61 10.82
C ALA A 140 -15.35 1.47 10.72
N GLU A 141 -14.65 2.00 11.73
CA GLU A 141 -13.23 1.77 11.95
C GLU A 141 -13.06 1.05 13.28
N LEU A 142 -12.36 -0.08 13.26
CA LEU A 142 -12.12 -0.92 14.43
C LEU A 142 -10.63 -0.96 14.70
N PRO A 143 -10.10 -0.03 15.52
CA PRO A 143 -8.69 0.02 15.80
C PRO A 143 -8.26 -1.20 16.62
N PHE A 144 -6.99 -1.59 16.50
CA PHE A 144 -6.44 -2.77 17.20
C PHE A 144 -6.74 -2.77 18.70
N ASP A 145 -6.63 -1.63 19.37
CA ASP A 145 -6.92 -1.47 20.80
C ASP A 145 -8.41 -1.64 21.14
N GLY A 146 -9.31 -1.33 20.21
CA GLY A 146 -10.75 -1.56 20.31
C GLY A 146 -11.18 -3.02 20.08
N LEU A 147 -10.31 -3.88 19.54
CA LEU A 147 -10.61 -5.28 19.28
C LEU A 147 -10.49 -6.15 20.55
N SER A 148 -11.36 -7.15 20.66
CA SER A 148 -11.24 -8.19 21.69
C SER A 148 -9.97 -9.03 21.49
N PRO A 149 -9.43 -9.69 22.53
CA PRO A 149 -8.25 -10.55 22.37
C PRO A 149 -8.39 -11.62 21.28
N ALA A 150 -9.58 -12.23 21.17
CA ALA A 150 -9.87 -13.21 20.13
C ALA A 150 -9.88 -12.58 18.72
N ALA A 151 -10.44 -11.37 18.59
CA ALA A 151 -10.45 -10.65 17.31
C ALA A 151 -9.03 -10.22 16.89
N ARG A 152 -8.20 -9.74 17.83
CA ARG A 152 -6.78 -9.43 17.56
C ARG A 152 -6.01 -10.65 17.08
N TYR A 153 -6.22 -11.80 17.71
CA TYR A 153 -5.62 -13.06 17.28
C TYR A 153 -6.08 -13.44 15.87
N ALA A 154 -7.38 -13.35 15.58
CA ALA A 154 -7.92 -13.64 14.24
C ALA A 154 -7.33 -12.70 13.18
N VAL A 155 -7.22 -11.40 13.45
CA VAL A 155 -6.57 -10.45 12.55
C VAL A 155 -5.11 -10.81 12.33
N SER A 156 -4.35 -11.16 13.39
CA SER A 156 -2.95 -11.57 13.23
C SER A 156 -2.77 -12.80 12.33
N LEU A 157 -3.74 -13.72 12.34
CA LEU A 157 -3.74 -14.85 11.40
C LEU A 157 -3.94 -14.36 9.97
N LEU A 158 -4.89 -13.45 9.72
CA LEU A 158 -5.16 -12.92 8.37
C LEU A 158 -3.96 -12.19 7.74
N LEU A 159 -2.99 -11.76 8.54
CA LEU A 159 -1.76 -11.13 8.04
C LEU A 159 -0.79 -12.12 7.40
N THR A 160 -0.85 -13.40 7.78
CA THR A 160 0.04 -14.41 7.20
C THR A 160 -0.38 -14.74 5.76
N PRO A 161 0.57 -14.93 4.83
CA PRO A 161 0.25 -15.26 3.45
C PRO A 161 -0.68 -16.48 3.30
N GLU A 162 -0.52 -17.46 4.18
CA GLU A 162 -1.30 -18.70 4.23
C GLU A 162 -2.79 -18.47 4.51
N HIS A 163 -3.12 -17.46 5.32
CA HIS A 163 -4.49 -17.23 5.78
C HIS A 163 -5.12 -15.96 5.20
N ARG A 164 -4.37 -15.16 4.42
CA ARG A 164 -4.87 -13.91 3.82
C ARG A 164 -6.11 -14.13 2.94
N GLU A 165 -6.25 -15.32 2.36
CA GLU A 165 -7.44 -15.71 1.59
C GLU A 165 -8.73 -15.74 2.43
N LEU A 166 -8.64 -15.90 3.75
CA LEU A 166 -9.79 -15.89 4.68
C LEU A 166 -10.42 -14.49 4.81
N LEU A 167 -9.77 -13.43 4.33
CA LEU A 167 -10.35 -12.09 4.27
C LEU A 167 -11.60 -12.07 3.37
N VAL A 168 -11.63 -12.88 2.31
CA VAL A 168 -12.77 -12.98 1.39
C VAL A 168 -14.01 -13.56 2.07
N PRO A 169 -13.98 -14.76 2.67
CA PRO A 169 -15.16 -15.29 3.37
C PRO A 169 -15.56 -14.44 4.57
N LEU A 170 -14.61 -13.78 5.26
CA LEU A 170 -14.94 -12.79 6.31
C LEU A 170 -15.75 -11.62 5.74
N THR A 171 -15.27 -11.00 4.67
CA THR A 171 -15.95 -9.89 3.98
C THR A 171 -17.36 -10.31 3.53
N GLY A 172 -17.48 -11.52 2.96
CA GLY A 172 -18.77 -12.07 2.57
C GLY A 172 -19.71 -12.36 3.75
N ALA A 173 -19.18 -12.84 4.87
CA ALA A 173 -19.97 -13.07 6.09
C ALA A 173 -20.48 -11.76 6.70
N LEU A 174 -19.63 -10.73 6.76
CA LEU A 174 -20.02 -9.40 7.21
C LEU A 174 -21.05 -8.76 6.29
N SER A 175 -20.89 -8.90 4.97
CA SER A 175 -21.86 -8.38 4.00
C SER A 175 -23.25 -9.01 4.19
N ARG A 176 -23.30 -10.33 4.40
CA ARG A 176 -24.56 -11.04 4.71
C ARG A 176 -25.15 -10.61 6.04
N ALA A 177 -24.33 -10.46 7.08
CA ALA A 177 -24.80 -10.06 8.41
C ALA A 177 -25.37 -8.63 8.42
N LEU A 178 -24.80 -7.73 7.61
CA LEU A 178 -25.22 -6.33 7.54
C LEU A 178 -26.29 -6.07 6.47
N GLY A 179 -26.66 -7.07 5.67
CA GLY A 179 -27.66 -6.95 4.60
C GLY A 179 -27.24 -6.02 3.45
N GLN A 180 -25.95 -5.70 3.34
CA GLN A 180 -25.38 -4.80 2.35
C GLN A 180 -23.96 -5.24 2.00
N GLU A 181 -23.48 -4.90 0.81
CA GLU A 181 -22.10 -5.18 0.44
C GLU A 181 -21.13 -4.30 1.23
N VAL A 182 -20.14 -4.93 1.88
CA VAL A 182 -19.07 -4.22 2.59
C VAL A 182 -17.70 -4.64 2.06
N LEU A 183 -16.74 -3.73 2.16
CA LEU A 183 -15.32 -4.00 1.95
C LEU A 183 -14.60 -3.92 3.29
N VAL A 184 -13.66 -4.85 3.51
CA VAL A 184 -12.88 -4.94 4.75
C VAL A 184 -11.42 -4.64 4.42
N ASP A 185 -10.91 -3.60 5.06
CA ASP A 185 -9.49 -3.29 5.17
C ASP A 185 -9.00 -3.74 6.56
N LEU A 186 -7.78 -4.26 6.64
CA LEU A 186 -7.16 -4.67 7.91
C LEU A 186 -6.28 -3.58 8.53
N TRP A 187 -6.02 -2.47 7.83
CA TRP A 187 -5.08 -1.42 8.24
C TRP A 187 -5.21 -0.98 9.71
N GLY A 188 -6.39 -0.50 10.11
CA GLY A 188 -6.61 -0.01 11.49
C GLY A 188 -6.54 -1.12 12.55
N ALA A 189 -6.71 -2.38 12.14
CA ALA A 189 -6.69 -3.54 13.02
C ALA A 189 -5.28 -4.16 13.17
N LEU A 190 -4.25 -3.58 12.54
CA LEU A 190 -2.88 -4.07 12.64
C LEU A 190 -2.28 -3.80 14.04
N PRO A 191 -1.48 -4.73 14.58
CA PRO A 191 -0.68 -4.45 15.76
C PRO A 191 0.25 -3.24 15.52
N PRO A 192 0.55 -2.43 16.56
CA PRO A 192 1.51 -1.34 16.43
C PRO A 192 2.88 -1.86 15.94
N GLY A 193 3.44 -1.22 14.90
CA GLY A 193 4.74 -1.59 14.34
C GLY A 193 4.70 -2.82 13.42
N SER A 194 3.56 -3.10 12.79
CA SER A 194 3.41 -4.15 11.76
C SER A 194 3.72 -3.66 10.34
N ASP A 195 4.22 -2.44 10.20
CA ASP A 195 4.62 -1.79 8.94
C ASP A 195 5.93 -2.36 8.38
#